data_AF-A0A830FER0-F1
#
_entry.id   AF-A0A830FER0-F1
#
_cell.length_a   1.000
_cell.length_b   1.000
_cell.length_c   1.000
_cell.angle_alpha   90.00
_cell.angle_beta   90.00
_cell.angle_gamma   90.00
#
_symmetry.space_group_name_H-M   'P 1'
#
loop_
_entity.id
_entity.type
_entity.pdbx_description
1 polymer ?
#
loop_
_entity_poly.entity_id
_entity_poly.type
_entity_poly.pdbx_seq_one_letter_code
_entity_poly.pdbx_strand_id
1 'polypeptide(L)'
;MLAVLAALSARSVMRRLWPETPSTPRLAHALTAQLLADARSRTRVGRWTASLTWGGALLALHYTWLAHDQYTHVPDLDILAHAMGGVGVAAILSVGLRETVPDGVSAWWIVALVLAVGAGFETYEFLVKTFWHQWTTLDYLTDTVLDLVVDALGAALVTLSGTLSTTARDGLRTP
;
A
#
# COMPACT_ATOMS: atom_id res chain seq x y z
N MET A 1 -2.19 -2.45 -20.10
CA MET A 1 -1.35 -1.29 -20.50
C MET A 1 -1.29 -0.22 -19.40
N LEU A 2 -2.42 0.21 -18.84
CA LEU A 2 -2.45 1.27 -17.83
C LEU A 2 -1.78 0.89 -16.51
N ALA A 3 -2.00 -0.32 -15.98
CA ALA A 3 -1.28 -0.82 -14.79
C ALA A 3 0.25 -0.82 -14.97
N VAL A 4 0.74 -1.18 -16.17
CA VAL A 4 2.17 -1.07 -16.52
C VAL A 4 2.63 0.39 -16.52
N LEU A 5 1.84 1.31 -17.08
CA LEU A 5 2.15 2.74 -17.04
C LEU A 5 2.14 3.29 -15.61
N ALA A 6 1.22 2.85 -14.75
CA ALA A 6 1.17 3.19 -13.34
C ALA A 6 2.43 2.69 -12.60
N ALA A 7 2.83 1.44 -12.81
CA ALA A 7 4.07 0.89 -12.24
C ALA A 7 5.32 1.63 -12.74
N LEU A 8 5.39 1.98 -14.03
CA LEU A 8 6.49 2.77 -14.58
C LEU A 8 6.52 4.20 -14.04
N SER A 9 5.34 4.81 -13.87
CA SER A 9 5.18 6.15 -13.29
C SER A 9 5.58 6.16 -11.82
N ALA A 10 5.12 5.18 -11.04
CA ALA A 10 5.53 4.95 -9.66
C ALA A 10 7.05 4.80 -9.56
N ARG A 11 7.67 4.01 -10.44
CA ARG A 11 9.13 3.87 -10.51
C ARG A 11 9.85 5.18 -10.87
N SER A 12 9.26 6.00 -11.74
CA SER A 12 9.80 7.32 -12.08
C SER A 12 9.74 8.27 -10.90
N VAL A 13 8.61 8.33 -10.19
CA VAL A 13 8.42 9.12 -8.97
C VAL A 13 9.36 8.65 -7.87
N MET A 14 9.48 7.33 -7.64
CA MET A 14 10.42 6.77 -6.66
C MET A 14 11.86 7.19 -6.93
N ARG A 15 12.30 7.23 -8.19
CA ARG A 15 13.65 7.71 -8.54
C ARG A 15 13.87 9.20 -8.27
N ARG A 16 12.82 10.00 -8.18
CA ARG A 16 12.91 11.42 -7.78
C ARG A 16 12.90 11.59 -6.27
N LEU A 17 12.04 10.83 -5.57
CA LEU A 17 11.88 10.92 -4.12
C LEU A 17 13.03 10.25 -3.37
N TRP A 18 13.48 9.10 -3.88
CA TRP A 18 14.53 8.26 -3.30
C TRP A 18 15.41 7.72 -4.45
N PRO A 19 16.37 8.52 -4.97
CA PRO A 19 17.19 8.13 -6.12
C PRO A 19 17.93 6.81 -5.96
N GLU A 20 18.36 6.50 -4.73
CA GLU A 20 19.05 5.28 -4.34
C GLU A 20 18.10 4.16 -3.87
N THR A 21 16.83 4.18 -4.30
CA THR A 21 15.84 3.15 -3.91
C THR A 21 16.41 1.75 -4.22
N PRO A 22 16.43 0.83 -3.24
CA PRO A 22 16.87 -0.54 -3.46
C PRO A 22 16.01 -1.29 -4.49
N SER A 23 16.57 -2.34 -5.09
CA SER A 23 15.79 -3.26 -5.92
C SER A 23 14.69 -3.96 -5.12
N THR A 24 13.63 -4.42 -5.77
CA THR A 24 12.50 -5.12 -5.11
C THR A 24 12.95 -6.28 -4.20
N PRO A 25 13.90 -7.16 -4.59
CA PRO A 25 14.38 -8.21 -3.69
C PRO A 25 15.09 -7.66 -2.44
N ARG A 26 15.80 -6.53 -2.58
CA ARG A 26 16.45 -5.87 -1.44
C ARG A 26 15.44 -5.20 -0.51
N LEU A 27 14.37 -4.60 -1.06
CA LEU A 27 13.28 -4.07 -0.25
C LEU A 27 12.56 -5.18 0.52
N ALA A 28 12.28 -6.32 -0.12
CA ALA A 28 11.69 -7.48 0.53
C ALA A 28 12.59 -8.01 1.67
N HIS A 29 13.89 -8.14 1.41
CA HIS A 29 14.85 -8.54 2.44
C HIS A 29 14.90 -7.53 3.60
N ALA A 30 14.86 -6.23 3.30
CA ALA A 30 14.85 -5.18 4.32
C ALA A 30 13.60 -5.25 5.21
N LEU A 31 12.41 -5.46 4.63
CA LEU A 31 11.16 -5.67 5.38
C LEU A 31 11.29 -6.85 6.36
N THR A 32 11.82 -7.99 5.88
CA THR A 32 12.01 -9.17 6.72
C THR A 32 13.05 -8.91 7.82
N ALA A 33 14.18 -8.30 7.48
CA ALA A 33 15.22 -7.96 8.45
C ALA A 33 14.70 -7.02 9.53
N GLN A 34 13.87 -6.03 9.16
CA GLN A 34 13.26 -5.10 10.09
C GLN A 34 12.28 -5.79 11.04
N LEU A 35 11.43 -6.67 10.52
CA LEU A 35 10.49 -7.47 11.33
C LEU A 35 11.25 -8.30 12.38
N LEU A 36 12.32 -8.98 11.96
CA LEU A 36 13.14 -9.79 12.86
C LEU A 36 13.87 -8.94 13.91
N ALA A 37 14.42 -7.79 13.52
CA ALA A 37 15.07 -6.86 14.44
C ALA A 37 14.10 -6.33 15.51
N ASP A 38 12.83 -6.14 15.14
CA ASP A 38 11.81 -5.57 16.02
C ASP A 38 11.20 -6.57 16.99
N ALA A 39 11.39 -7.87 16.78
CA ALA A 39 10.80 -8.95 17.58
C ALA A 39 11.11 -8.84 19.09
N ARG A 40 12.18 -8.12 19.46
CA ARG A 40 12.59 -7.92 20.86
C ARG A 40 11.98 -6.70 21.54
N SER A 41 11.31 -5.81 20.80
CA SER A 41 10.76 -4.57 21.34
C SER A 41 9.23 -4.61 21.40
N ARG A 42 8.65 -4.58 22.62
CA ARG A 42 7.19 -4.64 22.81
C ARG A 42 6.43 -3.59 22.00
N THR A 43 6.93 -2.35 21.97
CA THR A 43 6.27 -1.25 21.23
C THR A 43 6.35 -1.45 19.72
N ARG A 44 7.47 -1.98 19.20
CA ARG A 44 7.63 -2.24 17.76
C ARG A 44 6.84 -3.47 17.32
N VAL A 45 6.83 -4.53 18.13
CA VAL A 45 5.95 -5.70 17.94
C VAL A 45 4.50 -5.26 17.85
N GLY A 46 4.03 -4.37 18.73
CA GLY A 46 2.67 -3.85 18.66
C GLY A 46 2.30 -3.19 17.33
N ARG A 47 3.23 -2.47 16.68
CA ARG A 47 3.01 -1.86 15.34
C ARG A 47 2.89 -2.91 14.25
N TRP A 48 3.76 -3.93 14.29
CA TRP A 48 3.68 -5.06 13.38
C TRP A 48 2.40 -5.86 13.57
N THR A 49 2.02 -6.16 14.81
CA THR A 49 0.77 -6.84 15.13
C THR A 49 -0.42 -6.06 14.60
N ALA A 50 -0.53 -4.75 14.87
CA ALA A 50 -1.63 -3.94 14.33
C ALA A 50 -1.71 -3.98 12.80
N SER A 51 -0.56 -3.85 12.11
CA SER A 51 -0.50 -3.84 10.64
C SER A 51 -0.87 -5.21 10.03
N LEU A 52 -0.34 -6.29 10.61
CA LEU A 52 -0.62 -7.66 10.17
C LEU A 52 -2.05 -8.09 10.49
N THR A 53 -2.60 -7.68 11.64
CA THR A 53 -3.99 -7.91 12.00
C THR A 53 -4.92 -7.18 11.03
N TRP A 54 -4.62 -5.93 10.67
CA TRP A 54 -5.39 -5.21 9.65
C TRP A 54 -5.39 -5.93 8.30
N GLY A 55 -4.21 -6.30 7.80
CA GLY A 55 -4.10 -7.04 6.54
C GLY A 55 -4.78 -8.41 6.59
N GLY A 56 -4.66 -9.14 7.70
CA GLY A 56 -5.33 -10.41 7.91
C GLY A 56 -6.86 -10.28 7.97
N ALA A 57 -7.38 -9.24 8.62
CA ALA A 57 -8.81 -8.96 8.67
C ALA A 57 -9.36 -8.59 7.29
N LEU A 58 -8.65 -7.75 6.53
CA LEU A 58 -9.03 -7.42 5.15
C LEU A 58 -9.03 -8.67 4.26
N LEU A 59 -8.01 -9.52 4.36
CA LEU A 59 -7.96 -10.77 3.61
C LEU A 59 -9.15 -11.69 3.94
N ALA A 60 -9.50 -11.82 5.22
CA ALA A 60 -10.65 -12.60 5.66
C ALA A 60 -11.98 -12.03 5.14
N LEU A 61 -12.14 -10.70 5.17
CA LEU A 61 -13.30 -10.00 4.62
C LEU A 61 -13.39 -10.21 3.11
N HIS A 62 -12.31 -9.95 2.37
CA HIS A 62 -12.25 -10.13 0.92
C HIS A 62 -12.61 -11.57 0.51
N TYR A 63 -12.06 -12.57 1.20
CA TYR A 63 -12.41 -13.97 0.96
C TYR A 63 -13.89 -14.25 1.26
N THR A 64 -14.42 -13.68 2.34
CA THR A 64 -15.84 -13.85 2.71
C THR A 64 -16.75 -13.20 1.69
N TRP A 65 -16.41 -12.00 1.19
CA TRP A 65 -17.15 -11.31 0.13
C TRP A 65 -17.13 -12.10 -1.18
N LEU A 66 -16.00 -12.66 -1.58
CA LEU A 66 -15.92 -13.57 -2.73
C LEU A 66 -16.77 -14.83 -2.53
N ALA A 67 -16.66 -15.48 -1.37
CA ALA A 67 -17.36 -16.74 -1.08
C ALA A 67 -18.89 -16.61 -1.07
N HIS A 68 -19.41 -15.40 -0.82
CA HIS A 68 -20.84 -15.10 -0.79
C HIS A 68 -21.28 -14.18 -1.94
N ASP A 69 -20.47 -14.07 -3.00
CA ASP A 69 -20.75 -13.26 -4.19
C ASP A 69 -21.15 -11.81 -3.87
N GLN A 70 -20.59 -11.21 -2.82
CA GLN A 70 -21.02 -9.89 -2.35
C GLN A 70 -20.60 -8.77 -3.29
N TYR A 71 -19.50 -8.93 -4.04
CA TYR A 71 -19.03 -7.92 -5.00
C TYR A 71 -20.02 -7.66 -6.13
N THR A 72 -20.85 -8.64 -6.49
CA THR A 72 -21.89 -8.46 -7.52
C THR A 72 -23.12 -7.70 -6.99
N HIS A 73 -23.32 -7.73 -5.67
CA HIS A 73 -24.48 -7.13 -5.00
C HIS A 73 -24.16 -5.74 -4.41
N VAL A 74 -22.92 -5.53 -3.97
CA VAL A 74 -22.45 -4.30 -3.33
C VAL A 74 -21.10 -3.91 -3.93
N PRO A 75 -21.09 -3.23 -5.10
CA PRO A 75 -19.85 -2.86 -5.80
C PRO A 75 -18.90 -2.00 -4.96
N ASP A 76 -19.44 -1.18 -4.05
CA ASP A 76 -18.64 -0.33 -3.15
C ASP A 76 -17.72 -1.13 -2.20
N LEU A 77 -17.93 -2.45 -2.04
CA LEU A 77 -17.02 -3.30 -1.28
C LEU A 77 -15.64 -3.39 -1.91
N ASP A 78 -15.54 -3.25 -3.23
CA ASP A 78 -14.28 -3.28 -3.95
C ASP A 78 -13.46 -2.02 -3.68
N ILE A 79 -14.11 -0.86 -3.83
CA ILE A 79 -13.55 0.44 -3.43
C ILE A 79 -13.13 0.44 -1.95
N LEU A 80 -13.94 -0.14 -1.07
CA LEU A 80 -13.58 -0.29 0.34
C LEU A 80 -12.34 -1.18 0.53
N ALA A 81 -12.26 -2.30 -0.21
CA ALA A 81 -11.13 -3.22 -0.15
C ALA A 81 -9.83 -2.51 -0.60
N HIS A 82 -9.87 -1.73 -1.67
CA HIS A 82 -8.74 -0.91 -2.13
C HIS A 82 -8.35 0.16 -1.11
N ALA A 83 -9.32 0.87 -0.52
CA ALA A 83 -9.03 1.88 0.50
C ALA A 83 -8.33 1.26 1.72
N MET A 84 -8.86 0.13 2.20
CA MET A 84 -8.28 -0.61 3.32
C MET A 84 -6.93 -1.24 2.95
N GLY A 85 -6.78 -1.70 1.72
CA GLY A 85 -5.55 -2.26 1.16
C GLY A 85 -4.43 -1.22 1.12
N GLY A 86 -4.71 -0.05 0.56
CA GLY A 86 -3.79 1.09 0.54
C GLY A 86 -3.31 1.49 1.94
N VAL A 87 -4.23 1.58 2.92
CA VAL A 87 -3.88 1.82 4.34
C VAL A 87 -2.98 0.71 4.88
N GLY A 88 -3.33 -0.56 4.66
CA GLY A 88 -2.60 -1.71 5.18
C GLY A 88 -1.19 -1.81 4.63
N VAL A 89 -1.04 -1.71 3.30
CA VAL A 89 0.26 -1.74 2.63
C VAL A 89 1.11 -0.54 3.07
N ALA A 90 0.54 0.66 3.13
CA ALA A 90 1.25 1.84 3.61
C ALA A 90 1.74 1.69 5.06
N ALA A 91 0.92 1.11 5.95
CA ALA A 91 1.32 0.84 7.34
C ALA A 91 2.49 -0.15 7.41
N ILE A 92 2.42 -1.25 6.66
CA ILE A 92 3.50 -2.25 6.59
C ILE A 92 4.79 -1.61 6.07
N LEU A 93 4.72 -0.84 4.98
CA LEU A 93 5.89 -0.16 4.41
C LEU A 93 6.50 0.85 5.41
N SER A 94 5.64 1.66 6.04
CA SER A 94 6.06 2.66 7.04
C SER A 94 6.75 2.03 8.24
N VAL A 95 6.29 0.87 8.71
CA VAL A 95 6.92 0.16 9.81
C VAL A 95 8.17 -0.56 9.33
N GLY A 96 8.10 -1.27 8.21
CA GLY A 96 9.08 -2.24 7.78
C GLY A 96 10.28 -1.68 7.02
N LEU A 97 10.20 -0.47 6.46
CA LEU A 97 11.32 0.15 5.72
C LEU A 97 11.91 1.39 6.42
N ARG A 98 11.45 1.71 7.63
CA ARG A 98 11.83 2.96 8.32
C ARG A 98 13.33 3.13 8.56
N GLU A 99 14.09 2.06 8.78
CA GLU A 99 15.55 2.14 8.98
C GLU A 99 16.31 1.97 7.65
N THR A 100 15.59 1.66 6.56
CA THR A 100 16.16 1.53 5.21
C THR A 100 16.10 2.84 4.44
N VAL A 101 15.07 3.65 4.72
CA VAL A 101 14.87 4.96 4.09
C VAL A 101 15.84 5.97 4.70
N PRO A 102 16.72 6.60 3.89
CA PRO A 102 17.62 7.64 4.39
C PRO A 102 16.89 8.87 4.93
N ASP A 103 17.52 9.56 5.88
CA ASP A 103 17.06 10.86 6.35
C ASP A 103 16.92 11.86 5.17
N GLY A 104 15.88 12.69 5.22
CA GLY A 104 15.59 13.68 4.16
C GLY A 104 14.80 13.15 2.96
N VAL A 105 14.59 11.83 2.85
CA VAL A 105 13.67 11.28 1.85
C VAL A 105 12.23 11.62 2.22
N SER A 106 11.48 12.17 1.26
CA SER A 106 10.07 12.54 1.45
C SER A 106 9.19 11.32 1.71
N ALA A 107 8.36 11.37 2.76
CA ALA A 107 7.44 10.27 3.13
C ALA A 107 6.46 9.84 2.01
N TRP A 108 6.27 10.68 0.98
CA TRP A 108 5.50 10.34 -0.22
C TRP A 108 6.04 9.14 -1.02
N TRP A 109 7.25 8.65 -0.71
CA TRP A 109 7.74 7.37 -1.24
C TRP A 109 6.77 6.21 -0.92
N ILE A 110 6.06 6.29 0.21
CA ILE A 110 5.07 5.27 0.63
C ILE A 110 3.95 5.19 -0.41
N VAL A 111 3.36 6.33 -0.78
CA VAL A 111 2.27 6.40 -1.76
C VAL A 111 2.73 5.88 -3.12
N ALA A 112 3.96 6.24 -3.54
CA ALA A 112 4.51 5.75 -4.80
C ALA A 112 4.71 4.22 -4.79
N LEU A 113 5.17 3.62 -3.69
CA LEU A 113 5.27 2.16 -3.58
C LEU A 113 3.91 1.47 -3.49
N VAL A 114 2.93 2.05 -2.78
CA VAL A 114 1.56 1.52 -2.75
C VAL A 114 0.95 1.52 -4.15
N LEU A 115 1.08 2.60 -4.92
CA LEU A 115 0.66 2.63 -6.33
C LEU A 115 1.32 1.53 -7.17
N ALA A 116 2.60 1.25 -6.94
CA ALA A 116 3.29 0.16 -7.64
C ALA A 116 2.74 -1.22 -7.24
N VAL A 117 2.37 -1.41 -5.98
CA VAL A 117 1.74 -2.64 -5.47
C VAL A 117 0.33 -2.80 -6.04
N GLY A 118 -0.51 -1.76 -5.96
CA GLY A 118 -1.86 -1.75 -6.55
C GLY A 118 -1.81 -2.06 -8.05
N ALA A 119 -0.91 -1.42 -8.80
CA ALA A 119 -0.74 -1.71 -10.21
C ALA A 119 -0.30 -3.17 -10.49
N GLY A 120 0.44 -3.77 -9.57
CA GLY A 120 0.76 -5.20 -9.60
C GLY A 120 -0.48 -6.09 -9.42
N PHE A 121 -1.37 -5.73 -8.48
CA PHE A 121 -2.65 -6.40 -8.27
C PHE A 121 -3.56 -6.28 -9.49
N GLU A 122 -3.76 -5.07 -10.03
CA GLU A 122 -4.52 -4.85 -11.27
C GLU A 122 -4.02 -5.71 -12.44
N THR A 123 -2.69 -5.80 -12.58
CA THR A 123 -2.08 -6.65 -13.61
C THR A 123 -2.36 -8.13 -13.36
N TYR A 124 -2.31 -8.58 -12.10
CA TYR A 124 -2.68 -9.95 -11.73
C TYR A 124 -4.15 -10.23 -12.06
N GLU A 125 -5.05 -9.31 -11.76
CA GLU A 125 -6.47 -9.49 -12.03
C GLU A 125 -6.77 -9.56 -13.52
N PHE A 126 -6.20 -8.65 -14.30
CA PHE A 126 -6.28 -8.69 -15.76
C PHE A 126 -5.81 -10.04 -16.33
N LEU A 127 -4.74 -10.61 -15.78
CA LEU A 127 -4.13 -11.82 -16.35
C LEU A 127 -4.78 -13.12 -15.87
N VAL A 128 -5.36 -13.13 -14.67
CA VAL A 128 -5.73 -14.37 -13.97
C VAL A 128 -7.22 -14.46 -13.67
N LYS A 129 -7.92 -13.32 -13.53
CA LYS A 129 -9.34 -13.31 -13.19
C LYS A 129 -10.19 -13.21 -14.45
N THR A 130 -11.40 -13.73 -14.37
CA THR A 130 -12.34 -13.79 -15.50
C THR A 130 -13.53 -12.85 -15.36
N PHE A 131 -13.67 -12.14 -14.22
CA PHE A 131 -14.84 -11.31 -13.94
C PHE A 131 -14.95 -10.10 -14.89
N TRP A 132 -13.87 -9.68 -15.53
CA TRP A 132 -13.87 -8.52 -16.44
C TRP A 132 -14.11 -8.93 -17.90
N HIS A 133 -14.21 -10.22 -18.23
CA HIS A 133 -14.31 -10.68 -19.62
C HIS A 133 -15.55 -10.17 -20.36
N GLN A 134 -16.65 -9.90 -19.64
CA GLN A 134 -17.87 -9.32 -20.20
C GLN A 134 -17.88 -7.79 -20.19
N TRP A 135 -16.84 -7.14 -19.66
CA TRP A 135 -16.72 -5.69 -19.60
C TRP A 135 -16.13 -5.12 -20.88
N THR A 136 -16.45 -3.85 -21.17
CA THR A 136 -15.68 -3.13 -22.19
C THR A 136 -14.29 -2.79 -21.66
N THR A 137 -13.34 -2.53 -22.56
CA THR A 137 -12.02 -2.03 -22.16
C THR A 137 -12.11 -0.73 -21.36
N LEU A 138 -13.12 0.11 -21.61
CA LEU A 138 -13.32 1.36 -20.89
C LEU A 138 -13.80 1.13 -19.46
N ASP A 139 -14.69 0.15 -19.25
CA ASP A 139 -15.18 -0.20 -17.91
C ASP A 139 -14.02 -0.68 -17.05
N TYR A 140 -13.25 -1.66 -17.56
CA TYR A 140 -12.05 -2.16 -16.87
C TYR A 140 -11.01 -1.05 -16.62
N LEU A 141 -10.83 -0.14 -17.58
CA LEU A 141 -9.91 0.99 -17.38
C LEU A 141 -10.37 1.94 -16.28
N THR A 142 -11.68 2.19 -16.19
CA THR A 142 -12.27 3.09 -15.20
C THR A 142 -12.13 2.51 -13.81
N ASP A 143 -12.41 1.22 -13.67
CA ASP A 143 -12.24 0.41 -12.46
C ASP A 143 -10.78 0.49 -11.96
N THR A 144 -9.82 0.02 -12.77
CA THR A 144 -8.39 0.10 -12.47
C THR A 144 -7.92 1.50 -12.06
N VAL A 145 -8.43 2.57 -12.69
CA VAL A 145 -8.04 3.94 -12.31
C VAL A 145 -8.61 4.30 -10.94
N LEU A 146 -9.87 3.97 -10.66
CA LEU A 146 -10.50 4.22 -9.37
C LEU A 146 -9.77 3.46 -8.26
N ASP A 147 -9.43 2.20 -8.48
CA ASP A 147 -8.74 1.35 -7.52
C ASP A 147 -7.37 1.89 -7.15
N LEU A 148 -6.57 2.26 -8.16
CA LEU A 148 -5.26 2.87 -7.95
C LEU A 148 -5.36 4.22 -7.23
N VAL A 149 -6.38 5.03 -7.52
CA VAL A 149 -6.61 6.30 -6.82
C VAL A 149 -6.94 6.05 -5.36
N VAL A 150 -7.82 5.09 -5.09
CA VAL A 150 -8.30 4.80 -3.74
C VAL A 150 -7.20 4.14 -2.88
N ASP A 151 -6.40 3.25 -3.47
CA ASP A 151 -5.16 2.74 -2.86
C ASP A 151 -4.23 3.88 -2.45
N ALA A 152 -4.00 4.84 -3.36
CA ALA A 152 -3.14 5.99 -3.11
C ALA A 152 -3.69 6.92 -2.03
N LEU A 153 -5.02 7.11 -1.97
CA LEU A 153 -5.68 7.89 -0.92
C LEU A 153 -5.52 7.24 0.46
N GLY A 154 -5.70 5.92 0.54
CA GLY A 154 -5.43 5.15 1.76
C GLY A 154 -3.98 5.30 2.23
N ALA A 155 -3.03 5.25 1.29
CA ALA A 155 -1.62 5.46 1.59
C ALA A 155 -1.29 6.90 2.02
N ALA A 156 -1.92 7.88 1.37
CA ALA A 156 -1.76 9.30 1.70
C ALA A 156 -2.25 9.59 3.13
N LEU A 157 -3.36 8.98 3.56
CA LEU A 157 -3.87 9.10 4.92
C LEU A 157 -2.83 8.66 5.96
N VAL A 158 -2.19 7.50 5.74
CA VAL A 158 -1.12 6.99 6.63
C VAL A 158 0.09 7.92 6.60
N THR A 159 0.50 8.36 5.41
CA THR A 159 1.65 9.26 5.21
C THR A 159 1.47 10.57 5.97
N LEU A 160 0.32 11.23 5.80
CA LEU A 160 -0.02 12.48 6.47
C LEU A 160 -0.10 12.32 7.99
N SER A 161 -0.73 11.25 8.46
CA SER A 161 -0.81 10.94 9.90
C SER A 161 0.56 10.76 10.53
N GLY A 162 1.49 10.13 9.81
CA GLY A 162 2.89 9.98 10.22
C GLY A 162 3.62 11.32 10.32
N THR A 163 3.52 12.17 9.29
CA THR A 163 4.16 13.49 9.25
C THR A 163 3.65 14.46 10.32
N LEU A 164 2.34 14.45 10.58
CA LEU A 164 1.73 15.24 11.66
C LEU A 164 2.24 14.78 13.03
N SER A 165 2.37 13.47 13.22
CA SER A 165 2.85 12.88 14.48
C SER A 165 4.31 13.23 14.79
N THR A 166 5.18 13.33 13.78
CA THR A 166 6.56 13.81 13.96
C THR A 166 6.59 15.29 14.26
N THR A 167 5.90 16.11 13.46
CA THR A 167 5.85 17.57 13.66
C THR A 167 5.37 17.96 15.05
N ALA A 168 4.30 17.31 15.54
CA ALA A 168 3.78 17.56 16.89
C ALA A 168 4.77 17.17 18.00
N ARG A 169 5.56 16.11 17.81
CA ARG A 169 6.60 15.71 18.78
C ARG A 169 7.76 16.67 18.81
N ASP A 170 8.15 17.23 17.68
CA ASP A 170 9.28 18.16 17.58
C ASP A 170 8.92 19.53 18.16
N GLY A 171 7.68 20.01 17.95
CA GLY A 171 7.18 21.24 18.57
C GLY A 171 7.02 21.18 20.09
N LEU A 172 6.87 19.98 20.67
CA LEU A 172 6.87 19.77 22.13
C LEU A 172 8.28 19.68 22.74
N ARG A 173 9.33 19.61 21.90
CA ARG A 173 10.74 19.48 22.33
C ARG A 173 11.53 20.78 22.24
N THR A 174 10.95 21.84 21.68
CA THR A 174 11.55 23.19 21.71
C THR A 174 11.20 23.89 23.03
N PRO A 175 12.19 24.31 23.83
CA PRO A 175 11.98 25.04 25.10
C PRO A 175 11.42 26.44 24.91
#